data_AF-K9PYV5-F1
#
_entry.id   AF-K9PYV5-F1
#
_cell.length_a   1.000
_cell.length_b   1.000
_cell.length_c   1.000
_cell.angle_alpha   90.00
_cell.angle_beta   90.00
_cell.angle_gamma   90.00
#
_symmetry.space_group_name_H-M   'P 1'
#
loop_
_entity.id
_entity.type
_entity.pdbx_description
1 polymer ?
#
loop_
_entity_poly.entity_id
_entity_poly.type
_entity_poly.pdbx_seq_one_letter_code
_entity_poly.pdbx_strand_id
1 'polypeptide(L)'
;MEEIRIKFTLKDYIDGNIVWHRQDKIQKLYAIFLRLVAIFFAVACVISYVLNDIPTCIFSLFFFVFSLRSAFKEQLTIPFAAKQTFDQCRKQFSQEQLFIFDRQVITIHSDIDDITMRWFDRHIITPDMLLIFTTPINFYLLPRKYFPSQEQYDKVCEIVRNFPQGQD
;
A
#
# COMPACT_ATOMS: atom_id res chain seq x y z
N MET A 1 -22.00 -12.31 13.64
CA MET A 1 -21.71 -12.32 12.19
C MET A 1 -21.78 -10.88 11.75
N GLU A 2 -20.72 -10.37 11.12
CA GLU A 2 -20.63 -8.98 10.66
C GLU A 2 -20.58 -8.97 9.13
N GLU A 3 -21.37 -8.10 8.51
CA GLU A 3 -21.48 -8.02 7.04
C GLU A 3 -21.09 -6.62 6.56
N ILE A 4 -20.22 -6.55 5.55
CA ILE A 4 -19.75 -5.31 4.96
C ILE A 4 -19.81 -5.42 3.44
N ARG A 5 -20.45 -4.45 2.80
CA ARG A 5 -20.47 -4.31 1.34
C ARG A 5 -19.52 -3.21 0.92
N ILE A 6 -18.62 -3.53 0.00
CA ILE A 6 -17.58 -2.61 -0.44
C ILE A 6 -17.58 -2.54 -1.97
N LYS A 7 -17.57 -1.31 -2.50
CA LYS A 7 -17.29 -1.05 -3.90
C LYS A 7 -16.04 -0.22 -4.00
N PHE A 8 -14.94 -0.81 -4.45
CA PHE A 8 -13.65 -0.14 -4.44
C PHE A 8 -13.57 1.00 -5.43
N THR A 9 -12.91 2.08 -5.00
CA THR A 9 -12.49 3.16 -5.89
C THR A 9 -10.99 3.11 -6.13
N LEU A 10 -10.52 3.75 -7.20
CA LEU A 10 -9.09 3.90 -7.47
C LEU A 10 -8.35 4.52 -6.27
N LYS A 11 -8.96 5.50 -5.60
CA LYS A 11 -8.37 6.15 -4.43
C LYS A 11 -8.15 5.15 -3.30
N ASP A 12 -9.12 4.29 -3.03
CA ASP A 12 -9.01 3.27 -1.99
C ASP A 12 -7.85 2.30 -2.28
N TYR A 13 -7.70 1.91 -3.55
CA TYR A 13 -6.60 1.04 -3.98
C TYR A 13 -5.22 1.71 -3.83
N ILE A 14 -5.11 2.99 -4.20
CA ILE A 14 -3.87 3.77 -4.00
C ILE A 14 -3.53 3.87 -2.51
N ASP A 15 -4.51 4.24 -1.68
CA ASP A 15 -4.33 4.40 -0.23
C ASP A 15 -3.88 3.08 0.42
N GLY A 16 -4.47 1.94 0.01
CA GLY A 16 -4.04 0.62 0.48
C GLY A 16 -2.61 0.26 0.13
N ASN A 17 -2.20 0.53 -1.11
CA ASN A 17 -0.82 0.28 -1.54
C ASN A 17 0.19 1.18 -0.79
N ILE A 18 -0.20 2.43 -0.47
CA ILE A 18 0.61 3.32 0.36
C ILE A 18 0.74 2.75 1.79
N VAL A 19 -0.38 2.31 2.39
CA VAL A 19 -0.36 1.69 3.72
C VAL A 19 0.53 0.44 3.74
N TRP A 20 0.40 -0.42 2.73
CA TRP A 20 1.25 -1.60 2.58
C TRP A 20 2.73 -1.23 2.47
N HIS A 21 3.08 -0.26 1.61
CA HIS A 21 4.45 0.24 1.44
C HIS A 21 5.06 0.77 2.74
N ARG A 22 4.28 1.47 3.55
CA ARG A 22 4.73 2.05 4.83
C ARG A 22 5.06 1.01 5.90
N GLN A 23 4.55 -0.23 5.80
CA GLN A 23 4.86 -1.27 6.77
C GLN A 23 6.26 -1.88 6.59
N ASP A 24 6.87 -1.71 5.41
CA ASP A 24 8.22 -2.20 5.18
C ASP A 24 9.25 -1.24 5.82
N LYS A 25 9.77 -1.65 7.00
CA LYS A 25 10.81 -0.90 7.72
C LYS A 25 12.09 -0.71 6.88
N ILE A 26 12.40 -1.65 5.98
CA ILE A 26 13.58 -1.58 5.12
C ILE A 26 13.41 -0.42 4.14
N GLN A 27 12.20 -0.22 3.60
CA GLN A 27 11.92 0.87 2.68
C GLN A 27 12.02 2.24 3.34
N LYS A 28 11.64 2.38 4.62
CA LYS A 28 11.86 3.62 5.38
C LYS A 28 13.34 3.95 5.52
N LEU A 29 14.17 2.97 5.89
CA LEU A 29 15.62 3.15 6.00
C LEU A 29 16.24 3.46 4.63
N TYR A 30 15.81 2.76 3.59
CA TYR A 30 16.24 3.01 2.22
C TYR A 30 15.88 4.42 1.74
N ALA A 31 14.68 4.91 2.05
CA ALA A 31 14.28 6.29 1.74
C ALA A 31 15.14 7.32 2.46
N ILE A 32 15.49 7.09 3.74
CA ILE A 32 16.42 7.96 4.48
C ILE A 32 17.80 7.96 3.81
N PHE A 33 18.33 6.78 3.48
CA PHE A 33 19.60 6.66 2.79
C PHE A 33 19.60 7.41 1.46
N LEU A 34 18.56 7.24 0.64
CA LEU A 34 18.43 7.96 -0.64
C LEU A 34 18.34 9.48 -0.47
N ARG A 35 17.75 9.99 0.62
CA ARG A 35 17.77 11.42 0.94
C ARG A 35 19.18 11.91 1.24
N LEU A 36 19.97 11.13 1.98
CA LEU A 36 21.38 11.46 2.25
C LEU A 36 22.21 11.44 0.96
N VAL A 37 21.99 10.45 0.09
CA VAL A 37 22.61 10.39 -1.25
C VAL A 37 22.22 11.60 -2.10
N ALA A 38 20.94 12.02 -2.06
CA ALA A 38 20.50 13.24 -2.73
C ALA A 38 21.22 14.48 -2.20
N ILE A 39 21.35 14.63 -0.87
CA ILE A 39 22.10 15.75 -0.27
C ILE A 39 23.56 15.75 -0.74
N PHE A 40 24.22 14.58 -0.75
CA PHE A 40 25.58 14.45 -1.25
C PHE A 40 25.71 14.93 -2.70
N PHE A 41 24.83 14.47 -3.61
CA PHE A 41 24.85 14.90 -5.01
C PHE A 41 24.47 16.37 -5.20
N ALA A 42 23.63 16.94 -4.33
CA ALA A 42 23.34 18.37 -4.34
C ALA A 42 24.61 19.19 -4.01
N VAL A 43 25.35 18.79 -2.97
CA VAL A 43 26.62 19.44 -2.60
C VAL A 43 27.65 19.28 -3.71
N ALA A 44 27.79 18.08 -4.28
CA ALA A 44 28.70 17.84 -5.41
C ALA A 44 28.36 18.72 -6.62
N CYS A 45 27.07 18.88 -6.94
CA CYS A 45 26.60 19.76 -8.01
C CYS A 45 27.02 21.22 -7.77
N VAL A 46 26.84 21.74 -6.55
CA VAL A 46 27.25 23.11 -6.19
C VAL A 46 28.76 23.29 -6.29
N ILE A 47 29.55 22.33 -5.79
CA ILE A 47 31.02 22.39 -5.87
C ILE A 47 31.49 22.38 -7.33
N SER A 48 30.99 21.44 -8.14
CA SER A 48 31.34 21.35 -9.56
C SER A 48 30.95 22.60 -10.35
N TYR A 49 29.81 23.21 -10.02
CA TYR A 49 29.40 24.49 -10.59
C TYR A 49 30.38 25.61 -10.27
N VAL A 50 30.80 25.74 -9.00
CA VAL A 50 31.79 26.75 -8.55
C VAL A 50 33.15 26.54 -9.22
N LEU A 51 33.54 25.28 -9.46
CA LEU A 51 34.79 24.92 -10.13
C LEU A 51 34.72 24.98 -11.66
N ASN A 52 33.57 25.37 -12.25
CA ASN A 52 33.32 25.37 -13.70
C ASN A 52 33.48 23.98 -14.38
N ASP A 53 33.32 22.89 -13.65
CA ASP A 53 33.30 21.53 -14.20
C ASP A 53 31.87 21.12 -14.59
N ILE A 54 31.48 21.54 -15.79
CA ILE A 54 30.12 21.37 -16.33
C ILE A 54 29.73 19.87 -16.44
N PRO A 55 30.56 18.96 -16.98
CA PRO A 55 30.22 17.53 -17.04
C PRO A 55 29.85 16.93 -15.68
N THR A 56 30.67 17.17 -14.66
CA THR A 56 30.43 16.63 -13.30
C THR A 56 29.21 17.27 -12.65
N CYS A 57 28.94 18.56 -12.93
CA CYS A 57 27.74 19.25 -12.49
C CYS A 57 26.46 18.60 -13.05
N ILE A 58 26.42 18.32 -14.36
CA ILE A 58 25.27 17.67 -15.01
C ILE A 58 25.05 16.25 -14.48
N PHE A 59 26.15 15.49 -14.33
CA PHE A 59 26.09 14.14 -13.78
C PHE A 59 25.52 14.16 -12.35
N SER A 60 26.05 15.04 -11.49
CA SER A 60 25.57 15.18 -10.11
C SER A 60 24.11 15.60 -10.05
N LEU A 61 23.68 16.51 -10.92
CA LEU A 61 22.27 16.91 -11.03
C LEU A 61 21.36 15.74 -11.41
N PHE A 62 21.78 14.91 -12.37
CA PHE A 62 21.01 13.72 -12.76
C PHE A 62 20.82 12.76 -11.58
N PHE A 63 21.90 12.42 -10.87
CA PHE A 63 21.83 11.53 -9.71
C PHE A 63 21.05 12.12 -8.53
N PHE A 64 21.12 13.45 -8.36
CA PHE A 64 20.30 14.16 -7.39
C PHE A 64 18.80 13.97 -7.68
N VAL A 65 18.36 14.26 -8.91
CA VAL A 65 16.96 14.12 -9.32
C VAL A 65 16.50 12.66 -9.22
N PHE A 66 17.32 11.71 -9.66
CA PHE A 66 17.01 10.29 -9.57
C PHE A 66 16.84 9.82 -8.11
N SER A 67 17.74 10.27 -7.23
CA SER A 67 17.74 9.91 -5.80
C SER A 67 16.52 10.52 -5.09
N LEU A 68 16.16 11.78 -5.39
CA LEU A 68 14.94 12.39 -4.89
C LEU A 68 13.70 11.63 -5.33
N ARG A 69 13.57 11.32 -6.63
CA ARG A 69 12.42 10.56 -7.15
C ARG A 69 12.25 9.23 -6.42
N SER A 70 13.36 8.54 -6.17
CA SER A 70 13.39 7.25 -5.47
C SER A 70 13.10 7.40 -3.97
N ALA A 71 13.57 8.48 -3.33
CA ALA A 71 13.33 8.77 -1.92
C ALA A 71 11.87 9.14 -1.61
N PHE A 72 11.16 9.70 -2.59
CA PHE A 72 9.74 10.08 -2.51
C PHE A 72 8.85 9.14 -3.34
N LYS A 73 9.22 7.85 -3.39
CA LYS A 73 8.51 6.81 -4.14
C LYS A 73 7.02 6.75 -3.79
N GLU A 74 6.70 6.94 -2.51
CA GLU A 74 5.33 6.95 -1.98
C GLU A 74 4.45 8.03 -2.62
N GLN A 75 4.99 9.23 -2.82
CA GLN A 75 4.26 10.34 -3.41
C GLN A 75 4.25 10.28 -4.94
N LEU A 76 5.36 9.81 -5.55
CA LEU A 76 5.59 9.95 -6.99
C LEU A 76 5.30 8.69 -7.80
N THR A 77 5.70 7.52 -7.28
CA THR A 77 5.70 6.28 -8.06
C THR A 77 4.53 5.37 -7.71
N ILE A 78 4.20 5.24 -6.42
CA ILE A 78 3.12 4.33 -5.97
C ILE A 78 1.76 4.71 -6.56
N PRO A 79 1.31 5.98 -6.53
CA PRO A 79 0.00 6.34 -7.06
C PRO A 79 -0.09 6.05 -8.56
N PHE A 80 0.99 6.27 -9.29
CA PHE A 80 1.06 6.00 -10.73
C PHE A 80 1.02 4.50 -11.03
N ALA A 81 1.86 3.70 -10.36
CA ALA A 81 1.88 2.25 -10.54
C ALA A 81 0.55 1.61 -10.13
N ALA A 82 0.02 1.99 -8.96
CA ALA A 82 -1.27 1.51 -8.46
C ALA A 82 -2.41 1.87 -9.42
N LYS A 83 -2.40 3.08 -10.00
CA LYS A 83 -3.37 3.46 -11.03
C LYS A 83 -3.30 2.56 -12.27
N GLN A 84 -2.10 2.29 -12.78
CA GLN A 84 -1.93 1.42 -13.94
C GLN A 84 -2.47 0.01 -13.66
N THR A 85 -2.14 -0.58 -12.51
CA THR A 85 -2.65 -1.90 -12.11
C THR A 85 -4.17 -1.89 -11.92
N PHE A 86 -4.71 -0.85 -11.29
CA PHE A 86 -6.16 -0.70 -11.12
C PHE A 86 -6.89 -0.64 -12.46
N ASP A 87 -6.35 0.11 -13.42
CA ASP A 87 -6.95 0.24 -14.76
C ASP A 87 -6.93 -1.11 -15.52
N GLN A 88 -5.86 -1.91 -15.36
CA GLN A 88 -5.77 -3.26 -15.93
C GLN A 88 -6.78 -4.24 -15.30
N CYS A 89 -6.99 -4.13 -13.99
CA CYS A 89 -7.89 -4.99 -13.21
C CYS A 89 -9.26 -4.35 -12.94
N ARG A 90 -9.63 -3.30 -13.69
CA ARG A 90 -10.78 -2.45 -13.37
C ARG A 90 -12.08 -3.23 -13.22
N LYS A 91 -12.30 -4.24 -14.06
CA LYS A 91 -13.51 -5.10 -13.99
C LYS A 91 -13.66 -5.74 -12.60
N GLN A 92 -12.58 -6.33 -12.08
CA GLN A 92 -12.56 -6.97 -10.76
C GLN A 92 -12.77 -5.98 -9.61
N PHE A 93 -12.15 -4.80 -9.69
CA PHE A 93 -12.26 -3.79 -8.63
C PHE A 93 -13.55 -2.97 -8.66
N SER A 94 -14.20 -2.87 -9.82
CA SER A 94 -15.43 -2.07 -9.98
C SER A 94 -16.70 -2.76 -9.46
N GLN A 95 -16.59 -4.05 -9.14
CA GLN A 95 -17.69 -4.87 -8.62
C GLN A 95 -17.88 -4.63 -7.13
N GLU A 96 -19.12 -4.80 -6.68
CA GLU A 96 -19.45 -4.80 -5.26
C GLU A 96 -19.03 -6.15 -4.67
N GLN A 97 -18.29 -6.11 -3.57
CA GLN A 97 -17.87 -7.28 -2.82
C GLN A 97 -18.59 -7.30 -1.48
N LEU A 98 -19.19 -8.42 -1.13
CA LEU A 98 -19.79 -8.65 0.19
C LEU A 98 -18.83 -9.49 1.02
N PHE A 99 -18.35 -8.89 2.11
CA PHE A 99 -17.55 -9.55 3.11
C PHE A 99 -18.43 -9.96 4.28
N ILE A 100 -18.39 -11.25 4.63
CA ILE A 100 -19.06 -11.82 5.79
C ILE A 100 -18.00 -12.31 6.76
N PHE A 101 -17.93 -11.69 7.92
CA PHE A 101 -16.98 -12.01 8.98
C PHE A 101 -17.66 -12.86 10.06
N ASP A 102 -17.20 -14.11 10.14
CA ASP A 102 -17.41 -15.01 11.27
C ASP A 102 -16.07 -15.20 12.02
N ARG A 103 -16.14 -15.60 13.28
CA ARG A 103 -14.96 -15.92 14.09
C ARG A 103 -14.19 -17.12 13.53
N GLN A 104 -14.85 -18.00 12.79
CA GLN A 104 -14.23 -19.22 12.23
C GLN A 104 -13.89 -19.10 10.74
N VAL A 105 -14.64 -18.28 10.00
CA VAL A 105 -14.56 -18.20 8.54
C VAL A 105 -14.80 -16.77 8.08
N ILE A 106 -14.05 -16.31 7.08
CA ILE A 106 -14.34 -15.06 6.37
C ILE A 106 -14.76 -15.43 4.95
N THR A 107 -15.98 -15.07 4.57
CA THR A 107 -16.51 -15.31 3.22
C THR A 107 -16.53 -14.01 2.44
N ILE A 108 -16.08 -14.05 1.19
CA ILE A 108 -16.05 -12.94 0.26
C ILE A 108 -16.86 -13.36 -0.95
N HIS A 109 -18.01 -12.73 -1.13
CA HIS A 109 -18.83 -12.91 -2.31
C HIS A 109 -18.53 -11.83 -3.33
N SER A 110 -18.28 -12.24 -4.57
CA SER A 110 -18.08 -11.34 -5.70
C SER A 110 -18.78 -11.89 -6.94
N ASP A 111 -19.04 -11.03 -7.92
CA ASP A 111 -19.68 -11.45 -9.18
C ASP A 111 -18.83 -12.43 -10.02
N ILE A 112 -17.54 -12.61 -9.66
CA ILE A 112 -16.61 -13.48 -10.39
C ILE A 112 -16.45 -14.81 -9.66
N ASP A 113 -16.04 -14.75 -8.39
CA ASP A 113 -15.78 -15.93 -7.56
C ASP A 113 -16.16 -15.66 -6.11
N ASP A 114 -16.69 -16.70 -5.47
CA ASP A 114 -16.90 -16.74 -4.02
C ASP A 114 -15.68 -17.38 -3.35
N ILE A 115 -15.14 -16.71 -2.34
CA ILE A 115 -13.94 -17.13 -1.63
C ILE A 115 -14.28 -17.32 -0.16
N THR A 116 -13.90 -18.47 0.39
CA THR A 116 -14.07 -18.78 1.81
C THR A 116 -12.69 -18.96 2.44
N MET A 117 -12.30 -18.04 3.30
CA MET A 117 -11.01 -18.05 4.00
C MET A 117 -11.17 -18.64 5.40
N ARG A 118 -10.32 -19.60 5.74
CA ARG A 118 -10.20 -20.19 7.10
C ARG A 118 -8.94 -19.74 7.84
N TRP A 119 -7.99 -19.19 7.09
CA TRP A 119 -6.77 -18.56 7.58
C TRP A 119 -6.32 -17.52 6.54
N PHE A 120 -5.40 -16.64 6.94
CA PHE A 120 -4.72 -15.74 6.02
C PHE A 120 -3.26 -15.54 6.46
N ASP A 121 -2.40 -14.99 5.60
CA ASP A 121 -0.96 -14.84 5.88
C ASP A 121 -0.73 -13.85 7.03
N ARG A 122 -1.23 -12.62 6.87
CA ARG A 122 -1.12 -11.55 7.88
C ARG A 122 -2.19 -10.48 7.67
N HIS A 123 -2.27 -9.53 8.59
CA HIS A 123 -3.13 -8.36 8.44
C HIS A 123 -2.37 -7.06 8.80
N ILE A 124 -2.87 -5.94 8.30
CA ILE A 124 -2.46 -4.59 8.71
C ILE A 124 -3.73 -3.84 9.11
N ILE A 125 -3.79 -3.38 10.35
CA ILE A 125 -4.88 -2.53 10.85
C ILE A 125 -4.34 -1.12 11.08
N THR A 126 -5.04 -0.14 10.52
CA THR A 126 -4.82 1.29 10.74
C THR A 126 -6.17 1.94 11.08
N PRO A 127 -6.22 3.16 11.64
CA PRO A 127 -7.49 3.83 11.94
C PRO A 127 -8.42 3.98 10.72
N ASP A 128 -7.84 4.11 9.53
CA ASP A 128 -8.58 4.41 8.29
C ASP A 128 -8.80 3.17 7.41
N MET A 129 -8.10 2.07 7.67
CA MET A 129 -8.05 0.94 6.75
C MET A 129 -7.58 -0.35 7.40
N LEU A 130 -8.24 -1.44 7.04
CA LEU A 130 -7.83 -2.80 7.31
C LEU A 130 -7.36 -3.46 6.00
N LEU A 131 -6.22 -4.14 6.03
CA LEU A 131 -5.70 -4.97 4.94
C LEU A 131 -5.56 -6.41 5.42
N ILE A 132 -6.10 -7.37 4.65
CA ILE A 132 -6.01 -8.81 4.94
C ILE A 132 -5.21 -9.48 3.83
N PHE A 133 -4.03 -9.99 4.13
CA PHE A 133 -3.12 -10.59 3.15
C PHE A 133 -3.37 -12.09 3.04
N THR A 134 -3.70 -12.56 1.84
CA THR A 134 -3.78 -14.01 1.54
C THR A 134 -2.42 -14.57 1.13
N THR A 135 -1.56 -13.73 0.58
CA THR A 135 -0.15 -14.03 0.27
C THR A 135 0.71 -12.83 0.65
N PRO A 136 2.05 -12.92 0.59
CA PRO A 136 2.92 -11.78 0.92
C PRO A 136 2.65 -10.51 0.10
N ILE A 137 2.03 -10.65 -1.07
CA ILE A 137 1.76 -9.57 -2.04
C ILE A 137 0.28 -9.36 -2.36
N ASN A 138 -0.60 -10.35 -2.11
CA ASN A 138 -2.03 -10.25 -2.40
C ASN A 138 -2.80 -9.95 -1.12
N PHE A 139 -3.68 -8.94 -1.17
CA PHE A 139 -4.48 -8.54 -0.03
C PHE A 139 -5.88 -8.07 -0.42
N TYR A 140 -6.82 -8.28 0.50
CA TYR A 140 -8.12 -7.62 0.50
C TYR A 140 -8.04 -6.30 1.25
N LEU A 141 -8.75 -5.30 0.73
CA LEU A 141 -8.77 -3.95 1.23
C LEU A 141 -10.10 -3.69 1.92
N LEU A 142 -10.10 -3.16 3.15
CA LEU A 142 -11.31 -2.78 3.87
C LEU A 142 -11.16 -1.36 4.44
N PRO A 143 -11.47 -0.32 3.65
CA PRO A 143 -11.43 1.06 4.11
C PRO A 143 -12.51 1.32 5.16
N ARG A 144 -12.15 2.03 6.23
CA ARG A 144 -13.03 2.34 7.37
C ARG A 144 -14.33 3.02 6.96
N LYS A 145 -14.30 3.85 5.91
CA LYS A 145 -15.47 4.60 5.42
C LYS A 145 -16.64 3.73 4.95
N TYR A 146 -16.40 2.45 4.64
CA TYR A 146 -17.46 1.50 4.24
C TYR A 146 -18.14 0.82 5.42
N PHE A 147 -17.68 1.07 6.64
CA PHE A 147 -18.28 0.54 7.86
C PHE A 147 -19.30 1.55 8.42
N PRO A 148 -20.56 1.15 8.61
CA PRO A 148 -21.62 1.97 9.22
C PRO A 148 -21.23 2.68 10.52
N SER A 149 -20.43 2.06 11.38
CA SER A 149 -20.04 2.62 12.67
C SER A 149 -18.61 2.27 13.07
N GLN A 150 -18.05 3.02 14.04
CA GLN A 150 -16.73 2.72 14.61
C GLN A 150 -16.74 1.40 15.35
N GLU A 151 -17.81 1.14 16.09
CA GLU A 151 -17.99 -0.10 16.82
C GLU A 151 -17.97 -1.32 15.89
N GLN A 152 -18.61 -1.22 14.72
CA GLN A 152 -18.58 -2.33 13.75
C GLN A 152 -17.17 -2.54 13.18
N TYR A 153 -16.46 -1.46 12.88
CA TYR A 153 -15.07 -1.56 12.43
C TYR A 153 -14.17 -2.21 13.48
N ASP A 154 -14.31 -1.80 14.75
CA ASP A 154 -13.53 -2.33 15.85
C ASP A 154 -13.82 -3.81 16.09
N LYS A 155 -15.09 -4.24 16.00
CA LYS A 155 -15.50 -5.66 16.07
C LYS A 155 -14.87 -6.48 14.95
N VAL A 156 -14.88 -5.98 13.72
CA VAL A 156 -14.27 -6.68 12.58
C VAL A 156 -12.76 -6.75 12.74
N CYS A 157 -12.12 -5.67 13.21
CA CYS A 157 -10.70 -5.69 13.55
C CYS A 157 -10.38 -6.70 14.65
N GLU A 158 -11.23 -6.85 15.67
CA GLU A 158 -11.08 -7.85 16.72
C GLU A 158 -11.20 -9.27 16.16
N ILE A 159 -12.19 -9.55 15.30
CA ILE A 159 -12.33 -10.84 14.61
C ILE A 159 -11.06 -11.16 13.83
N VAL A 160 -10.56 -10.21 13.03
CA VAL A 160 -9.37 -10.41 12.20
C VAL A 160 -8.11 -10.60 13.03
N ARG A 161 -7.93 -9.89 14.14
CA ARG A 161 -6.77 -10.09 15.04
C ARG A 161 -6.71 -11.49 15.62
N ASN A 162 -7.86 -12.06 15.95
CA ASN A 162 -7.98 -13.39 16.57
C ASN A 162 -8.17 -14.51 15.53
N PHE A 163 -8.21 -14.18 14.25
CA PHE A 163 -8.37 -15.15 13.17
C PHE A 163 -7.08 -15.93 12.94
N PRO A 164 -7.14 -17.22 12.57
CA PRO A 164 -5.95 -18.03 12.28
C PRO A 164 -5.03 -17.35 11.25
N GLN A 165 -3.74 -17.29 11.58
CA GLN A 165 -2.68 -16.68 10.77
C GLN A 165 -1.52 -17.65 10.55
N GLY A 166 -0.99 -17.65 9.33
CA GLY A 166 0.10 -18.54 8.90
C GLY A 166 -0.35 -19.65 7.95
N GLN A 167 0.57 -20.10 7.10
CA GLN A 167 0.40 -21.31 6.30
C GLN A 167 0.61 -22.52 7.22
N ASP A 168 -0.31 -23.49 7.20
CA ASP A 168 0.00 -24.88 7.62
C ASP A 168 1.09 -25.46 6.71
#